data_AF-A0A4Q3YGS2-F1
#
_entry.id   AF-A0A4Q3YGS2-F1
#
_cell.length_a   1.000
_cell.length_b   1.000
_cell.length_c   1.000
_cell.angle_alpha   90.00
_cell.angle_beta   90.00
_cell.angle_gamma   90.00
#
_symmetry.space_group_name_H-M   'P 1'
#
loop_
_entity.id
_entity.type
_entity.pdbx_description
1 polymer ?
#
loop_
_entity_poly.entity_id
_entity_poly.type
_entity_poly.pdbx_seq_one_letter_code
_entity_poly.pdbx_strand_id
1 'polypeptide(L)'
;MTVRIADVVDTPLKLVSNERGHLMEVQRADDPNFPGFGQAYVTQSFAGVVKAWYRHKSQVDQLCVVTGLVKLVLFDDRPGSLSEGRIDEIVMGELSPRLVQIPPMVWHGFQAIGDQSAFLLHL
;
A
#
# COMPACT_ATOMS: atom_id res chain seq x y z
N MET A 1 9.40 5.56 17.52
CA MET A 1 8.04 5.83 17.00
C MET A 1 8.18 6.12 15.53
N THR A 2 7.72 5.23 14.66
CA THR A 2 7.76 5.47 13.21
C THR A 2 6.77 6.58 12.88
N VAL A 3 7.27 7.69 12.36
CA VAL A 3 6.46 8.85 12.00
C VAL A 3 5.83 8.57 10.65
N ARG A 4 4.50 8.57 10.58
CA ARG A 4 3.77 8.37 9.33
C ARG A 4 3.78 9.64 8.47
N ILE A 5 3.74 9.46 7.15
CA ILE A 5 3.49 10.56 6.21
C ILE A 5 2.05 11.06 6.41
N ALA A 6 1.87 12.38 6.48
CA ALA A 6 0.58 13.01 6.62
C ALA A 6 -0.36 12.62 5.48
N ASP A 7 -1.63 12.39 5.80
CA ASP A 7 -2.71 12.00 4.89
C ASP A 7 -2.57 10.61 4.24
N VAL A 8 -1.47 9.88 4.47
CA VAL A 8 -1.40 8.46 4.12
C VAL A 8 -2.25 7.67 5.11
N VAL A 9 -3.18 6.88 4.58
CA VAL A 9 -4.05 6.01 5.39
C VAL A 9 -3.51 4.59 5.33
N ASP A 10 -3.14 4.05 6.48
CA ASP A 10 -2.63 2.69 6.66
C ASP A 10 -3.65 1.89 7.46
N THR A 11 -4.47 1.09 6.77
CA THR A 11 -5.57 0.33 7.38
C THR A 11 -5.18 -1.15 7.50
N PRO A 12 -4.97 -1.68 8.72
CA PRO A 12 -4.80 -3.12 8.92
C PRO A 12 -6.06 -3.88 8.49
N LEU A 13 -5.89 -4.94 7.71
CA LEU A 13 -6.99 -5.79 7.27
C LEU A 13 -7.11 -7.03 8.14
N LYS A 14 -8.30 -7.61 8.19
CA LYS A 14 -8.58 -8.83 8.96
C LYS A 14 -8.65 -10.04 8.04
N LEU A 15 -7.90 -11.09 8.40
CA LEU A 15 -8.10 -12.42 7.83
C LEU A 15 -9.15 -13.17 8.65
N VAL A 16 -10.24 -13.58 7.99
CA VAL A 16 -11.25 -14.46 8.58
C VAL A 16 -10.95 -15.89 8.13
N SER A 17 -10.19 -16.61 8.95
CA SER A 17 -9.67 -17.95 8.63
C SER A 17 -10.59 -19.09 9.06
N ASN A 18 -10.60 -20.17 8.30
CA ASN A 18 -11.24 -21.46 8.61
C ASN A 18 -10.46 -22.62 7.97
N GLU A 19 -10.98 -23.85 8.04
CA GLU A 19 -10.35 -25.07 7.50
C GLU A 19 -10.15 -25.07 5.97
N ARG A 20 -10.75 -24.11 5.25
CA ARG A 20 -10.66 -23.97 3.78
C ARG A 20 -9.72 -22.83 3.35
N GLY A 21 -9.11 -22.11 4.29
CA GLY A 21 -8.27 -20.94 4.01
C GLY A 21 -8.75 -19.71 4.77
N HIS A 22 -8.71 -18.53 4.13
CA HIS A 22 -9.17 -17.29 4.74
C HIS A 22 -9.91 -16.39 3.74
N LEU A 23 -10.81 -15.57 4.26
CA LEU A 23 -11.40 -14.43 3.56
C LEU A 23 -10.70 -13.15 4.03
N MET A 24 -10.42 -12.23 3.10
CA MET A 24 -9.95 -10.88 3.39
C MET A 24 -10.77 -9.87 2.57
N GLU A 25 -11.53 -9.02 3.25
CA GLU A 25 -12.12 -7.84 2.63
C GLU A 25 -11.04 -6.76 2.51
N VAL A 26 -10.77 -6.27 1.30
CA VAL A 26 -9.72 -5.25 1.07
C VAL A 26 -10.26 -3.84 1.27
N GLN A 27 -11.39 -3.53 0.63
CA GLN A 27 -12.02 -2.21 0.67
C GLN A 27 -13.51 -2.39 0.36
N ARG A 28 -14.36 -1.70 1.11
CA ARG A 28 -15.79 -1.60 0.84
C ARG A 28 -16.15 -0.17 0.44
N ALA A 29 -17.26 -0.03 -0.27
CA ALA A 29 -17.74 1.28 -0.71
C ALA A 29 -18.34 2.14 0.43
N ASP A 30 -18.67 1.50 1.56
CA ASP A 30 -19.20 2.14 2.78
C ASP A 30 -18.14 2.37 3.85
N ASP A 31 -16.87 2.04 3.60
CA ASP A 31 -15.78 2.38 4.50
C ASP A 31 -15.57 3.90 4.56
N PRO A 32 -15.29 4.47 5.73
CA PRO A 32 -15.21 5.93 5.91
C PRO A 32 -14.07 6.58 5.11
N ASN A 33 -13.07 5.81 4.73
CA ASN A 33 -11.89 6.21 3.96
C ASN A 33 -11.94 5.75 2.50
N PHE A 34 -13.10 5.37 1.97
CA PHE A 34 -13.24 4.96 0.56
C PHE A 34 -13.15 6.16 -0.39
N PRO A 35 -12.09 6.32 -1.21
CA PRO A 35 -11.93 7.44 -2.13
C PRO A 35 -12.65 7.20 -3.47
N GLY A 36 -13.24 6.01 -3.68
CA GLY A 36 -13.65 5.52 -4.99
C GLY A 36 -12.48 4.89 -5.76
N PHE A 37 -12.78 4.25 -6.88
CA PHE A 37 -11.77 3.87 -7.87
C PHE A 37 -12.35 3.72 -9.28
N GLY A 38 -11.50 4.00 -10.27
CA GLY A 38 -11.82 3.81 -11.68
C GLY A 38 -11.24 2.53 -12.28
N GLN A 39 -10.23 1.91 -11.65
CA GLN A 39 -9.49 0.79 -12.25
C GLN A 39 -8.88 -0.13 -11.19
N ALA A 40 -9.42 -1.34 -11.06
CA ALA A 40 -8.78 -2.40 -10.29
C ALA A 40 -7.83 -3.22 -11.17
N TYR A 41 -6.60 -3.45 -10.71
CA TYR A 41 -5.62 -4.28 -11.43
C TYR A 41 -4.62 -4.95 -10.49
N VAL A 42 -3.90 -5.95 -10.99
CA VAL A 42 -2.90 -6.69 -10.22
C VAL A 42 -1.53 -6.53 -10.86
N THR A 43 -0.50 -6.38 -10.03
CA THR A 43 0.88 -6.41 -10.47
C THR A 43 1.64 -7.52 -9.77
N GLN A 44 2.45 -8.27 -10.53
CA GLN A 44 3.49 -9.13 -9.98
C GLN A 44 4.80 -8.36 -9.86
N SER A 45 5.53 -8.53 -8.76
CA SER A 45 6.91 -8.10 -8.62
C SER A 45 7.80 -9.29 -8.27
N PHE A 46 8.83 -9.54 -9.06
CA PHE A 46 9.82 -10.56 -8.72
C PHE A 46 10.60 -10.18 -7.46
N ALA A 47 11.05 -11.20 -6.72
CA ALA A 47 11.85 -11.03 -5.52
C ALA A 47 13.08 -10.14 -5.79
N GLY A 48 13.32 -9.19 -4.88
CA GLY A 48 14.41 -8.22 -4.97
C GLY A 48 14.19 -7.06 -5.96
N VAL A 49 13.20 -7.11 -6.85
CA VAL A 49 12.96 -6.04 -7.83
C VAL A 49 12.32 -4.83 -7.16
N VAL A 50 12.91 -3.65 -7.40
CA VAL A 50 12.39 -2.35 -6.98
C VAL A 50 11.53 -1.75 -8.09
N LYS A 51 10.34 -1.29 -7.73
CA LYS A 51 9.40 -0.54 -8.58
C LYS A 51 9.18 0.83 -7.97
N ALA A 52 9.99 1.81 -8.40
CA ALA A 52 10.00 3.17 -7.89
C ALA A 52 10.67 4.10 -8.92
N TRP A 53 10.45 5.42 -8.85
CA TRP A 53 9.50 6.13 -8.00
C TRP A 53 8.25 6.50 -8.80
N TYR A 54 7.09 6.45 -8.14
CA TYR A 54 5.81 6.90 -8.67
C TYR A 54 5.35 8.12 -7.89
N ARG A 55 4.67 9.05 -8.59
CA ARG A 55 3.97 10.18 -8.00
C ARG A 55 2.85 10.60 -8.92
N HIS A 56 1.63 10.50 -8.44
CA HIS A 56 0.46 10.87 -9.21
C HIS A 56 0.02 12.28 -8.86
N LYS A 57 -0.40 13.04 -9.88
CA LYS A 57 -0.89 14.42 -9.69
C LYS A 57 -2.28 14.46 -9.05
N SER A 58 -3.13 13.48 -9.35
CA SER A 58 -4.55 13.51 -8.97
C SER A 58 -5.08 12.18 -8.42
N GLN A 59 -4.40 11.06 -8.67
CA GLN A 59 -4.84 9.73 -8.24
C GLN A 59 -4.45 9.47 -6.79
N VAL A 60 -5.39 8.89 -6.03
CA VAL A 60 -5.08 8.23 -4.75
C VAL A 60 -4.75 6.79 -5.08
N ASP A 61 -3.54 6.34 -4.78
CA ASP A 61 -3.19 4.93 -4.98
C ASP A 61 -3.65 4.10 -3.80
N GLN A 62 -4.26 2.96 -4.07
CA GLN A 62 -4.77 2.05 -3.06
C GLN A 62 -4.09 0.68 -3.24
N LEU A 63 -3.18 0.34 -2.35
CA LEU A 63 -2.30 -0.82 -2.48
C LEU A 63 -2.59 -1.86 -1.39
N CYS A 64 -2.77 -3.11 -1.80
CA CYS A 64 -2.85 -4.27 -0.91
C CYS A 64 -1.98 -5.42 -1.45
N VAL A 65 -1.15 -6.02 -0.60
CA VAL A 65 -0.38 -7.22 -0.97
C VAL A 65 -1.25 -8.44 -0.71
N VAL A 66 -1.56 -9.19 -1.77
CA VAL A 66 -2.36 -10.41 -1.72
C VAL A 66 -1.47 -11.64 -1.50
N THR A 67 -0.23 -11.61 -2.00
CA THR A 67 0.75 -12.70 -1.85
C THR A 67 2.16 -12.13 -1.80
N GLY A 68 3.05 -12.74 -1.01
CA GLY A 68 4.42 -12.32 -0.81
C GLY A 68 4.60 -11.25 0.27
N LEU A 69 5.79 -10.65 0.28
CA LEU A 69 6.21 -9.64 1.26
C LEU A 69 6.83 -8.45 0.54
N VAL A 70 6.34 -7.26 0.85
CA VAL A 70 6.74 -6.02 0.21
C VAL A 70 7.16 -4.99 1.25
N LYS A 71 8.23 -4.25 0.96
CA LYS A 71 8.53 -2.98 1.61
C LYS A 71 8.06 -1.86 0.69
N LEU A 72 7.02 -1.15 1.10
CA LEU A 72 6.55 0.10 0.52
C LEU A 72 7.32 1.25 1.17
N VAL A 73 7.87 2.14 0.36
CA VAL A 73 8.58 3.34 0.80
C VAL A 73 7.85 4.57 0.29
N LEU A 74 7.67 5.55 1.16
CA LEU A 74 6.96 6.79 0.93
C LEU A 74 7.91 7.96 1.19
N PHE A 75 7.83 9.02 0.39
CA PHE A 75 8.53 10.27 0.61
C PHE A 75 7.62 11.47 0.33
N ASP A 76 7.58 12.41 1.26
CA ASP A 76 6.71 13.58 1.18
C ASP A 76 7.52 14.85 0.92
N ASP A 77 7.45 15.34 -0.31
CA ASP A 77 8.09 16.59 -0.74
C ASP A 77 7.08 17.76 -0.83
N ARG A 78 5.85 17.59 -0.33
CA ARG A 78 4.79 18.59 -0.46
C ARG A 78 5.12 19.80 0.42
N PRO A 79 5.32 21.00 -0.15
CA PRO A 79 5.63 22.20 0.62
C PRO A 79 4.52 22.52 1.63
N GLY A 80 4.90 22.75 2.89
CA GLY A 80 3.97 23.04 3.99
C GLY A 80 3.27 21.82 4.59
N SER A 81 3.59 20.60 4.14
CA SER A 81 3.09 19.38 4.76
C SER A 81 3.64 19.20 6.18
N LEU A 82 2.84 18.63 7.09
CA LEU A 82 3.29 18.24 8.44
C LEU A 82 4.39 17.16 8.42
N SER A 83 4.61 16.53 7.28
CA SER A 83 5.66 15.54 7.03
C SER A 83 6.59 15.92 5.86
N GLU A 84 6.68 17.19 5.49
CA GLU A 84 7.62 17.64 4.46
C GLU A 84 9.06 17.16 4.74
N GLY A 85 9.70 16.59 3.73
CA GLY A 85 11.05 16.03 3.78
C GLY A 85 11.15 14.67 4.49
N ARG A 86 10.04 14.04 4.90
CA ARG A 86 10.06 12.76 5.63
C ARG A 86 9.95 11.56 4.71
N ILE A 87 10.57 10.47 5.16
CA ILE A 87 10.44 9.12 4.58
C ILE A 87 9.69 8.24 5.58
N ASP A 88 8.79 7.40 5.08
CA ASP A 88 8.14 6.35 5.86
C ASP A 88 8.25 5.01 5.12
N GLU A 89 8.39 3.94 5.90
CA GLU A 89 8.52 2.58 5.39
C GLU A 89 7.42 1.69 5.99
N ILE A 90 6.75 0.95 5.11
CA ILE A 90 5.68 0.03 5.46
C ILE A 90 6.05 -1.35 4.92
N VAL A 91 6.23 -2.31 5.83
CA VAL A 91 6.31 -3.72 5.47
C VAL A 91 4.91 -4.31 5.49
N MET A 92 4.48 -4.87 4.36
CA MET A 92 3.14 -5.43 4.17
C MET A 92 3.20 -6.73 3.37
N GLY A 93 2.34 -7.68 3.72
CA GLY A 93 2.33 -9.02 3.13
C GLY A 93 1.25 -9.88 3.73
N GLU A 94 1.24 -11.17 3.37
CA GLU A 94 0.18 -12.11 3.76
C GLU A 94 -0.05 -12.21 5.28
N LEU A 95 1.03 -12.14 6.08
CA LEU A 95 0.96 -12.23 7.54
C LEU A 95 0.71 -10.89 8.24
N SER A 96 0.72 -9.80 7.49
CA SER A 96 0.40 -8.45 7.96
C SER A 96 -0.34 -7.72 6.84
N PRO A 97 -1.58 -8.14 6.55
CA PRO A 97 -2.33 -7.57 5.45
C PRO A 97 -2.86 -6.19 5.81
N ARG A 98 -2.76 -5.29 4.84
CA ARG A 98 -3.04 -3.86 5.01
C ARG A 98 -3.50 -3.31 3.68
N LEU A 99 -4.38 -2.33 3.73
CA LEU A 99 -4.64 -1.43 2.62
C LEU A 99 -3.95 -0.11 2.92
N VAL A 100 -3.02 0.27 2.05
CA VAL A 100 -2.34 1.57 2.14
C VAL A 100 -2.88 2.48 1.05
N GLN A 101 -3.43 3.63 1.44
CA GLN A 101 -3.95 4.64 0.55
C GLN A 101 -3.01 5.85 0.55
N ILE A 102 -2.45 6.15 -0.62
CA ILE A 102 -1.41 7.16 -0.80
C ILE A 102 -2.05 8.35 -1.52
N PRO A 103 -2.10 9.53 -0.90
CA PRO A 103 -2.71 10.70 -1.51
C PRO A 103 -1.86 11.21 -2.69
N PRO A 104 -2.44 12.03 -3.58
CA PRO A 104 -1.70 12.64 -4.66
C PRO A 104 -0.47 13.40 -4.16
N MET A 105 0.54 13.48 -5.03
CA MET A 105 1.78 14.22 -4.81
C MET A 105 2.72 13.63 -3.74
N VAL A 106 2.42 12.47 -3.15
CA VAL A 106 3.40 11.70 -2.33
C VAL A 106 4.19 10.77 -3.24
N TRP A 107 5.51 10.83 -3.16
CA TRP A 107 6.39 9.88 -3.84
C TRP A 107 6.30 8.53 -3.17
N HIS A 108 6.21 7.47 -3.96
CA HIS A 108 6.22 6.12 -3.41
C HIS A 108 6.80 5.11 -4.37
N GLY A 109 7.14 3.95 -3.82
CA GLY A 109 7.61 2.81 -4.58
C GLY A 109 7.81 1.63 -3.66
N PHE A 110 7.99 0.44 -4.23
CA PHE A 110 8.05 -0.76 -3.43
C PHE A 110 9.04 -1.78 -3.95
N GLN A 111 9.49 -2.65 -3.05
CA GLN A 111 10.34 -3.80 -3.36
C GLN A 111 9.72 -5.06 -2.78
N ALA A 112 9.65 -6.13 -3.57
CA ALA A 112 9.39 -7.46 -3.03
C ALA A 112 10.62 -7.92 -2.25
N ILE A 113 10.52 -7.98 -0.93
CA ILE A 113 11.66 -8.29 -0.03
C ILE A 113 11.65 -9.73 0.46
N GLY A 114 10.62 -10.51 0.09
CA GLY A 114 10.60 -11.96 0.28
C GLY A 114 11.44 -12.71 -0.75
N ASP A 115 11.53 -14.02 -0.57
CA ASP A 115 12.15 -14.97 -1.49
C ASP A 115 11.26 -15.30 -2.71
N GLN A 116 9.95 -15.13 -2.56
CA GLN A 116 8.95 -15.31 -3.62
C GLN A 116 8.55 -13.99 -4.27
N SER A 117 7.92 -14.09 -5.45
CA SER A 117 7.27 -12.94 -6.08
C SER A 117 6.13 -12.42 -5.20
N ALA A 118 5.93 -11.10 -5.20
CA ALA A 118 4.78 -10.47 -4.56
C ALA A 118 3.70 -10.12 -5.59
N PHE A 119 2.44 -10.34 -5.23
CA PHE A 119 1.27 -9.92 -5.99
C PHE A 119 0.54 -8.81 -5.22
N LEU A 120 0.39 -7.66 -5.86
CA LEU A 120 -0.29 -6.49 -5.30
C LEU A 120 -1.58 -6.24 -6.06
N LEU A 121 -2.68 -6.11 -5.33
CA LEU A 121 -3.92 -5.54 -5.82
C LEU A 121 -3.83 -4.01 -5.71
N HIS A 122 -4.16 -3.35 -6.82
CA HIS A 122 -4.33 -1.91 -6.93
C HIS A 122 -5.82 -1.67 -7.15
N LEU A 123 -6.42 -0.75 -6.38
CA LEU A 123 -7.82 -0.36 -6.50
C LEU A 123 -7.97 1.01 -7.11
#